data_AF-A0A1I5ZS22-F1
#
_entry.id   AF-A0A1I5ZS22-F1
#
_cell.length_a   1.000
_cell.length_b   1.000
_cell.length_c   1.000
_cell.angle_alpha   90.00
_cell.angle_beta   90.00
_cell.angle_gamma   90.00
#
_symmetry.space_group_name_H-M   'P 1'
#
loop_
_entity.id
_entity.type
_entity.pdbx_description
1 polymer ?
#
loop_
_entity_poly.entity_id
_entity_poly.type
_entity_poly.pdbx_seq_one_letter_code
_entity_poly.pdbx_strand_id
1 'polypeptide(L)'
;MDEKQVWKWILEKFSDESIAELGRVSGIKVPGFRQISVQHNFKILRPRLISALVNSKNMSTLKDYYDPFSDEADELKGYRDKSVEELLTLVETEIKPSALILILLSGEHAEHIDKAIEIYSHLSNEGTLDVLEKKYEENEGEGVKSFEEDSSTILETKNLKAAQTQMKSLEKKLKKAEQKNESMKATSLQDKETNEKLKKQWKEEKKTLNLELHQLKTENGKLAAETSALNKEKQSFLSEKESLKKTKETLQLENTSLKNEVEQLKNTLKEKDAEISRLHALCLHLRKAGNQPLEEQNDEMKSQSKTKIHSGKTKIAIVGNPKNTKVNQNGDYDLVIVDANEVENQIHTGLFEQTEQIWLLTYRTPIKAQRRIKSAYSDKTLREFATFVDLENFMLKG
;
A
#
# COMPACT_ATOMS: atom_id res chain seq x y z
N MET A 1 -13.93 46.71 -29.77
CA MET A 1 -12.81 45.84 -29.35
C MET A 1 -12.67 45.99 -27.85
N ASP A 2 -12.31 44.94 -27.10
CA ASP A 2 -12.19 45.02 -25.63
C ASP A 2 -10.76 45.40 -25.24
N GLU A 3 -10.57 46.28 -24.26
CA GLU A 3 -9.26 46.71 -23.70
C GLU A 3 -8.37 45.49 -23.40
N LYS A 4 -9.01 44.41 -22.93
CA LYS A 4 -8.37 43.11 -22.64
C LYS A 4 -7.69 42.48 -23.85
N GLN A 5 -8.25 42.63 -25.04
CA GLN A 5 -7.68 42.07 -26.26
C GLN A 5 -6.39 42.79 -26.63
N VAL A 6 -6.35 44.11 -26.45
CA VAL A 6 -5.18 44.95 -26.72
C VAL A 6 -4.04 44.60 -25.75
N TRP A 7 -4.34 44.50 -24.46
CA TRP A 7 -3.37 44.07 -23.45
C TRP A 7 -2.83 42.66 -23.73
N LYS A 8 -3.69 41.72 -24.13
CA LYS A 8 -3.26 40.37 -24.46
C LYS A 8 -2.28 40.37 -25.63
N TRP A 9 -2.54 41.15 -26.67
CA TRP A 9 -1.66 41.27 -27.81
C TRP A 9 -0.29 41.84 -27.44
N ILE A 10 -0.23 42.92 -26.65
CA ILE A 10 1.04 43.49 -26.18
C ILE A 10 1.82 42.47 -25.35
N LEU A 11 1.16 41.80 -24.39
CA LEU A 11 1.80 40.83 -23.52
C LEU A 11 2.35 39.61 -24.27
N GLU A 12 1.78 39.28 -25.44
CA GLU A 12 2.30 38.22 -26.30
C GLU A 12 3.63 38.60 -26.98
N LYS A 13 3.97 39.90 -27.09
CA LYS A 13 5.22 40.39 -27.71
C LYS A 13 6.41 40.52 -26.75
N PHE A 14 6.17 40.55 -25.43
CA PHE A 14 7.27 40.60 -24.46
C PHE A 14 8.06 39.29 -24.37
N SER A 15 9.32 39.37 -23.94
CA SER A 15 10.14 38.18 -23.67
C SER A 15 9.53 37.30 -22.56
N ASP A 16 9.94 36.03 -22.52
CA ASP A 16 9.49 35.10 -21.48
C ASP A 16 9.93 35.57 -20.09
N GLU A 17 11.12 36.16 -19.99
CA GLU A 17 11.68 36.74 -18.77
C GLU A 17 10.84 37.91 -18.26
N SER A 18 10.48 38.86 -19.13
CA SER A 18 9.70 40.04 -18.75
C SER A 18 8.30 39.65 -18.26
N ILE A 19 7.63 38.69 -18.93
CA ILE A 19 6.32 38.20 -18.49
C ILE A 19 6.41 37.44 -17.17
N ALA A 20 7.47 36.65 -16.96
CA ALA A 20 7.70 35.95 -15.70
C ALA A 20 7.99 36.91 -14.55
N GLU A 21 8.73 37.99 -14.79
CA GLU A 21 8.99 39.05 -13.82
C GLU A 21 7.70 39.81 -13.47
N LEU A 22 6.95 40.25 -14.46
CA LEU A 22 5.67 40.93 -14.28
C LEU A 22 4.71 40.08 -13.42
N GLY A 23 4.60 38.78 -13.69
CA GLY A 23 3.78 37.87 -12.90
C GLY A 23 4.25 37.73 -11.44
N ARG A 24 5.56 37.79 -11.19
CA ARG A 24 6.15 37.73 -9.83
C ARG A 24 5.92 39.03 -9.06
N VAL A 25 6.18 40.17 -9.69
CA VAL A 25 6.00 41.50 -9.09
C VAL A 25 4.52 41.75 -8.79
N SER A 26 3.63 41.35 -9.70
CA SER A 26 2.18 41.48 -9.53
C SER A 26 1.57 40.44 -8.55
N GLY A 27 2.37 39.51 -8.01
CA GLY A 27 1.91 38.52 -7.02
C GLY A 27 0.84 37.54 -7.53
N ILE A 28 0.74 37.32 -8.84
CA ILE A 28 -0.35 36.56 -9.44
C ILE A 28 -0.16 35.06 -9.20
N LYS A 29 -1.23 34.39 -8.74
CA LYS A 29 -1.25 32.93 -8.56
C LYS A 29 -1.93 32.26 -9.75
N VAL A 30 -1.19 31.46 -10.50
CA VAL A 30 -1.73 30.68 -11.64
C VAL A 30 -2.05 29.25 -11.18
N PRO A 31 -3.30 28.77 -11.32
CA PRO A 31 -3.67 27.40 -10.95
C PRO A 31 -2.80 26.34 -11.65
N GLY A 32 -2.25 25.42 -10.86
CA GLY A 32 -1.36 24.35 -11.33
C GLY A 32 0.13 24.71 -11.35
N PHE A 33 0.50 25.96 -11.04
CA PHE A 33 1.89 26.39 -10.96
C PHE A 33 2.21 26.95 -9.57
N ARG A 34 3.24 26.38 -8.92
CA ARG A 34 3.67 26.82 -7.58
C ARG A 34 4.54 28.07 -7.61
N GLN A 35 5.31 28.25 -8.68
CA GLN A 35 6.20 29.39 -8.89
C GLN A 35 6.18 29.80 -10.37
N ILE A 36 6.22 31.11 -10.63
CA ILE A 36 6.39 31.66 -11.97
C ILE A 36 7.89 31.68 -12.26
N SER A 37 8.35 30.76 -13.12
CA SER A 37 9.74 30.64 -13.52
C SER A 37 9.84 30.29 -15.00
N VAL A 38 10.81 30.90 -15.68
CA VAL A 38 11.12 30.68 -17.10
C VAL A 38 11.72 29.28 -17.35
N GLN A 39 12.27 28.64 -16.30
CA GLN A 39 13.13 27.46 -16.44
C GLN A 39 12.40 26.18 -16.88
N HIS A 40 11.11 26.02 -16.54
CA HIS A 40 10.36 24.79 -16.85
C HIS A 40 8.91 25.08 -17.26
N ASN A 41 8.50 24.51 -18.40
CA ASN A 41 7.12 24.56 -18.91
C ASN A 41 6.54 25.97 -19.11
N PHE A 42 7.38 26.99 -19.29
CA PHE A 42 6.92 28.37 -19.45
C PHE A 42 6.02 28.54 -20.68
N LYS A 43 6.24 27.76 -21.74
CA LYS A 43 5.34 27.70 -22.92
C LYS A 43 3.88 27.37 -22.56
N ILE A 44 3.64 26.58 -21.50
CA ILE A 44 2.30 26.21 -21.02
C ILE A 44 1.80 27.24 -20.00
N LEU A 45 2.71 27.80 -19.19
CA LEU A 45 2.39 28.83 -18.20
C LEU A 45 2.02 30.16 -18.86
N ARG A 46 2.73 30.58 -19.91
CA ARG A 46 2.65 31.90 -20.55
C ARG A 46 1.22 32.26 -20.95
N PRO A 47 0.45 31.44 -21.69
CA PRO A 47 -0.94 31.77 -22.03
C PRO A 47 -1.85 31.92 -20.79
N ARG A 48 -1.61 31.10 -19.75
CA ARG A 48 -2.40 31.16 -18.50
C ARG A 48 -2.04 32.36 -17.66
N LEU A 49 -0.78 32.74 -17.64
CA LEU A 49 -0.27 33.91 -16.94
C LEU A 49 -0.76 35.20 -17.61
N ILE A 50 -0.67 35.30 -18.94
CA ILE A 50 -1.24 36.42 -19.71
C ILE A 50 -2.75 36.54 -19.44
N SER A 51 -3.50 35.43 -19.49
CA SER A 51 -4.94 35.45 -19.18
C SER A 51 -5.23 35.89 -17.74
N ALA A 52 -4.38 35.52 -16.78
CA ALA A 52 -4.51 35.95 -15.39
C ALA A 52 -4.14 37.44 -15.17
N LEU A 53 -3.14 37.96 -15.89
CA LEU A 53 -2.72 39.37 -15.87
C LEU A 53 -3.83 40.28 -16.41
N VAL A 54 -4.49 39.86 -17.49
CA VAL A 54 -5.55 40.62 -18.17
C VAL A 54 -6.92 40.50 -17.47
N ASN A 55 -6.99 39.79 -16.34
CA ASN A 55 -8.21 39.70 -15.54
C ASN A 55 -8.52 41.05 -14.87
N SER A 56 -9.80 41.42 -14.75
CA SER A 56 -10.22 42.72 -14.20
C SER A 56 -9.70 43.00 -12.79
N LYS A 57 -9.42 41.95 -12.01
CA LYS A 57 -8.84 42.05 -10.66
C LYS A 57 -7.38 42.52 -10.64
N ASN A 58 -6.62 42.27 -11.71
CA ASN A 58 -5.19 42.54 -11.79
C ASN A 58 -4.85 43.68 -12.78
N MET A 59 -5.87 44.21 -13.48
CA MET A 59 -5.70 45.23 -14.52
C MET A 59 -5.11 46.54 -13.97
N SER A 60 -5.53 46.96 -12.76
CA SER A 60 -4.97 48.15 -12.12
C SER A 60 -3.48 47.96 -11.81
N THR A 61 -3.10 46.82 -11.23
CA THR A 61 -1.71 46.49 -10.94
C THR A 61 -0.84 46.42 -12.19
N LEU A 62 -1.42 45.99 -13.33
CA LEU A 62 -0.73 45.99 -14.62
C LEU A 62 -0.46 47.41 -15.12
N LYS A 63 -1.43 48.33 -14.98
CA LYS A 63 -1.26 49.75 -15.31
C LYS A 63 -0.24 50.41 -14.39
N ASP A 64 -0.38 50.22 -13.08
CA ASP A 64 0.53 50.75 -12.06
C ASP A 64 1.98 50.29 -12.27
N TYR A 65 2.18 49.10 -12.82
CA TYR A 65 3.53 48.60 -13.13
C TYR A 65 4.16 49.34 -14.31
N TYR A 66 3.38 49.67 -15.34
CA TYR A 66 3.89 50.28 -16.59
C TYR A 66 3.80 51.81 -16.62
N ASP A 67 3.03 52.43 -15.72
CA ASP A 67 2.91 53.89 -15.65
C ASP A 67 4.25 54.59 -15.27
N PRO A 68 5.07 54.08 -14.32
CA PRO A 68 6.38 54.68 -14.03
C PRO A 68 7.35 54.64 -15.22
N PHE A 69 7.25 53.64 -16.10
CA PHE A 69 8.06 53.55 -17.32
C PHE A 69 7.68 54.62 -18.36
N SER A 70 6.48 55.20 -18.24
CA SER A 70 6.08 56.38 -19.00
C SER A 70 6.45 57.69 -18.30
N ASP A 71 6.73 57.67 -17.00
CA ASP A 71 7.14 58.82 -16.20
C ASP A 71 8.63 59.16 -16.30
N GLU A 72 9.51 58.17 -16.48
CA GLU A 72 10.96 58.38 -16.52
C GLU A 72 11.47 58.95 -17.87
N ALA A 73 10.64 58.96 -18.91
CA ALA A 73 10.97 59.50 -20.22
C ALA A 73 9.96 60.59 -20.61
N ASP A 74 10.30 61.85 -20.32
CA ASP A 74 9.47 63.02 -20.65
C ASP A 74 9.05 63.07 -22.15
N GLU A 75 9.87 62.48 -23.03
CA GLU A 75 9.58 62.33 -24.46
C GLU A 75 8.39 61.39 -24.75
N LEU A 76 8.17 60.37 -23.90
CA LEU A 76 7.11 59.37 -24.07
C LEU A 76 5.73 59.89 -23.61
N LYS A 77 5.68 60.80 -22.63
CA LYS A 77 4.44 61.48 -22.23
C LYS A 77 3.84 62.31 -23.34
N GLY A 78 4.70 62.95 -24.15
CA GLY A 78 4.27 63.79 -25.27
C GLY A 78 3.44 63.05 -26.33
N TYR A 79 3.44 61.71 -26.33
CA TYR A 79 2.56 60.93 -27.21
C TYR A 79 1.11 60.82 -26.70
N ARG A 80 0.85 60.98 -25.40
CA ARG A 80 -0.51 60.93 -24.83
C ARG A 80 -1.37 62.12 -25.30
N ASP A 81 -0.73 63.26 -25.52
CA ASP A 81 -1.37 64.51 -25.93
C ASP A 81 -1.61 64.64 -27.45
N LYS A 82 -1.00 63.77 -28.27
CA LYS A 82 -1.13 63.79 -29.74
C LYS A 82 -2.47 63.25 -30.24
N SER A 83 -2.86 63.62 -31.45
CA SER A 83 -4.07 63.08 -32.11
C SER A 83 -3.83 61.65 -32.62
N VAL A 84 -4.90 60.91 -32.89
CA VAL A 84 -4.81 59.52 -33.39
C VAL A 84 -4.07 59.47 -34.75
N GLU A 85 -4.29 60.47 -35.62
CA GLU A 85 -3.66 60.55 -36.93
C GLU A 85 -2.15 60.82 -36.85
N GLU A 86 -1.73 61.69 -35.93
CA GLU A 86 -0.31 61.95 -35.65
C GLU A 86 0.38 60.70 -35.10
N LEU A 87 -0.31 59.98 -34.22
CA LEU A 87 0.18 58.74 -33.63
C LEU A 87 0.33 57.62 -34.66
N LEU A 88 -0.61 57.46 -35.58
CA LEU A 88 -0.48 56.48 -36.68
C LEU A 88 0.73 56.77 -37.57
N THR A 89 0.97 58.05 -37.89
CA THR A 89 2.15 58.47 -38.68
C THR A 89 3.46 58.13 -37.97
N LEU A 90 3.50 58.29 -36.64
CA LEU A 90 4.68 57.95 -35.83
C LEU A 90 4.94 56.44 -35.74
N VAL A 91 3.89 55.61 -35.74
CA VAL A 91 4.04 54.15 -35.73
C VAL A 91 4.68 53.64 -37.03
N GLU A 92 4.39 54.28 -38.15
CA GLU A 92 4.96 53.90 -39.45
C GLU A 92 6.45 54.26 -39.59
N THR A 93 6.91 55.26 -38.84
CA THR A 93 8.18 55.96 -39.09
C THR A 93 9.19 55.87 -37.95
N GLU A 94 8.76 56.03 -36.70
CA GLU A 94 9.66 56.26 -35.56
C GLU A 94 9.46 55.30 -34.37
N ILE A 95 8.24 54.83 -34.10
CA ILE A 95 7.92 54.14 -32.84
C ILE A 95 7.38 52.73 -33.07
N LYS A 96 7.86 51.79 -32.25
CA LYS A 96 7.35 50.43 -32.21
C LYS A 96 5.87 50.42 -31.78
N PRO A 97 4.96 49.81 -32.56
CA PRO A 97 3.52 49.80 -32.26
C PRO A 97 3.18 49.30 -30.85
N SER A 98 3.83 48.21 -30.39
CA SER A 98 3.60 47.69 -29.03
C SER A 98 4.04 48.64 -27.92
N ALA A 99 5.09 49.43 -28.12
CA ALA A 99 5.55 50.43 -27.16
C ALA A 99 4.57 51.62 -27.08
N LEU A 100 4.10 52.12 -28.23
CA LEU A 100 3.14 53.22 -28.24
C LEU A 100 1.82 52.83 -27.57
N ILE A 101 1.26 51.67 -27.94
CA ILE A 101 -0.02 51.22 -27.39
C ILE A 101 0.12 50.95 -25.87
N LEU A 102 1.27 50.46 -25.41
CA LEU A 102 1.56 50.29 -23.98
C LEU A 102 1.54 51.63 -23.22
N ILE A 103 2.17 52.68 -23.77
CA ILE A 103 2.21 54.02 -23.16
C ILE A 103 0.80 54.63 -23.03
N LEU A 104 -0.05 54.39 -24.03
CA LEU A 104 -1.44 54.88 -24.03
C LEU A 104 -2.32 54.07 -23.06
N LEU A 105 -2.16 52.74 -23.01
CA LEU A 105 -2.93 51.88 -22.11
C LEU A 105 -2.56 52.01 -20.63
N SER A 106 -1.33 52.41 -20.31
CA SER A 106 -0.91 52.68 -18.92
C SER A 106 -1.41 54.02 -18.40
N GLY A 107 -2.03 54.86 -19.25
CA GLY A 107 -2.52 56.18 -18.84
C GLY A 107 -3.68 56.15 -17.86
N GLU A 108 -3.73 57.15 -16.97
CA GLU A 108 -4.81 57.31 -15.97
C GLU A 108 -6.16 57.72 -16.59
N HIS A 109 -6.15 58.37 -17.76
CA HIS A 109 -7.35 58.89 -18.41
C HIS A 109 -7.98 57.89 -19.38
N ALA A 110 -9.31 57.77 -19.33
CA ALA A 110 -10.09 56.91 -20.22
C ALA A 110 -9.85 57.23 -21.72
N GLU A 111 -9.64 58.51 -22.04
CA GLU A 111 -9.35 58.97 -23.41
C GLU A 111 -8.07 58.34 -23.98
N HIS A 112 -7.03 58.09 -23.17
CA HIS A 112 -5.80 57.45 -23.64
C HIS A 112 -6.04 55.98 -23.99
N ILE A 113 -6.87 55.31 -23.20
CA ILE A 113 -7.25 53.91 -23.40
C ILE A 113 -8.08 53.79 -24.69
N ASP A 114 -9.02 54.72 -24.92
CA ASP A 114 -9.83 54.75 -26.14
C ASP A 114 -8.96 54.99 -27.39
N LYS A 115 -8.00 55.93 -27.33
CA LYS A 115 -7.01 56.14 -28.40
C LYS A 115 -6.19 54.87 -28.69
N ALA A 116 -5.76 54.17 -27.65
CA ALA A 116 -5.00 52.92 -27.81
C ALA A 116 -5.81 51.83 -28.51
N ILE A 117 -7.09 51.70 -28.16
CA ILE A 117 -8.03 50.75 -28.76
C ILE A 117 -8.30 51.12 -30.23
N GLU A 118 -8.43 52.40 -30.54
CA GLU A 118 -8.65 52.90 -31.89
C GLU A 118 -7.44 52.63 -32.80
N ILE A 119 -6.23 52.99 -32.37
CA ILE A 119 -4.98 52.73 -33.10
C ILE A 119 -4.79 51.22 -33.33
N TYR A 120 -4.99 50.41 -32.29
CA TYR A 120 -4.89 48.95 -32.42
C TYR A 120 -5.93 48.39 -33.38
N SER A 121 -7.17 48.89 -33.35
CA SER A 121 -8.23 48.46 -34.28
C SER A 121 -7.87 48.83 -35.72
N HIS A 122 -7.36 50.03 -35.96
CA HIS A 122 -6.93 50.49 -37.28
C HIS A 122 -5.84 49.59 -37.86
N LEU A 123 -4.73 49.43 -37.13
CA LEU A 123 -3.57 48.65 -37.58
C LEU A 123 -3.86 47.14 -37.65
N SER A 124 -4.73 46.62 -36.79
CA SER A 124 -5.15 45.22 -36.83
C SER A 124 -6.06 44.93 -38.02
N ASN A 125 -6.96 45.85 -38.38
CA ASN A 125 -7.86 45.67 -39.52
C ASN A 125 -7.12 45.76 -40.87
N GLU A 126 -6.05 46.56 -40.92
CA GLU A 126 -5.18 46.68 -42.09
C GLU A 126 -4.14 45.55 -42.21
N GLY A 127 -3.98 44.73 -41.17
CA GLY A 127 -2.98 43.66 -41.13
C GLY A 127 -1.52 44.16 -41.08
N THR A 128 -1.31 45.44 -40.83
CA THR A 128 -0.01 46.12 -40.82
C THR A 128 0.72 45.98 -39.48
N LEU A 129 -0.02 45.65 -38.41
CA LEU A 129 0.49 45.62 -37.04
C LEU A 129 1.70 44.69 -36.83
N ASP A 130 1.63 43.44 -37.29
CA ASP A 130 2.74 42.48 -37.15
C ASP A 130 3.91 42.76 -38.10
N VAL A 131 3.66 43.48 -39.20
CA VAL A 131 4.69 43.85 -40.19
C VAL A 131 5.53 45.01 -39.65
N LEU A 132 4.89 46.05 -39.12
CA LEU A 132 5.57 47.19 -38.51
C LEU A 132 6.35 46.76 -37.27
N GLU A 133 5.80 45.85 -36.46
CA GLU A 133 6.49 45.32 -35.28
C GLU A 133 7.84 44.65 -35.62
N LYS A 134 7.91 43.92 -36.74
CA LYS A 134 9.15 43.24 -37.20
C LYS A 134 10.17 44.17 -37.83
N LYS A 135 9.71 45.22 -38.52
CA LYS A 135 10.59 46.20 -39.20
C LYS A 135 11.58 46.86 -38.22
N TYR A 136 11.19 47.04 -36.95
CA TYR A 136 12.08 47.59 -35.93
C TYR A 136 13.05 46.57 -35.33
N GLU A 137 12.77 45.27 -35.42
CA GLU A 137 13.71 44.22 -34.95
C GLU A 137 14.90 44.04 -35.90
N GLU A 138 14.75 44.44 -37.17
CA GLU A 138 15.79 44.30 -38.21
C GLU A 138 16.70 45.54 -38.32
N ASN A 139 16.25 46.73 -37.89
CA ASN A 139 16.93 48.01 -38.08
C ASN A 139 17.89 48.45 -36.94
N GLU A 140 18.01 47.71 -35.82
CA GLU A 140 18.95 48.04 -34.74
C GLU A 140 20.45 47.74 -35.06
N GLY A 141 20.78 47.35 -36.31
CA GLY A 141 22.07 46.76 -36.67
C GLY A 141 23.14 47.64 -37.36
N GLU A 142 22.83 48.76 -38.01
CA GLU A 142 23.81 49.44 -38.88
C GLU A 142 23.81 50.98 -38.77
N GLY A 143 24.78 51.51 -38.01
CA GLY A 143 25.08 52.94 -37.88
C GLY A 143 26.39 53.32 -38.57
N VAL A 144 26.25 53.94 -39.75
CA VAL A 144 27.28 54.47 -40.66
C VAL A 144 28.14 55.58 -40.03
N LYS A 145 29.46 55.57 -40.26
CA LYS A 145 30.36 56.73 -40.03
C LYS A 145 31.06 57.11 -41.33
N SER A 146 30.88 58.35 -41.78
CA SER A 146 31.66 58.98 -42.86
C SER A 146 32.48 60.16 -42.31
N PHE A 147 33.80 60.01 -42.44
CA PHE A 147 34.82 60.95 -42.93
C PHE A 147 34.65 62.47 -42.75
N GLU A 148 35.67 63.10 -42.14
CA GLU A 148 36.35 64.32 -42.65
C GLU A 148 37.70 64.49 -41.92
N GLU A 149 38.80 64.41 -42.68
CA GLU A 149 40.18 64.73 -42.28
C GLU A 149 40.55 66.10 -42.86
N ASP A 150 41.18 66.97 -42.06
CA ASP A 150 42.41 67.68 -42.45
C ASP A 150 42.91 68.62 -41.33
N SER A 151 43.71 68.05 -40.41
CA SER A 151 44.65 68.80 -39.53
C SER A 151 45.72 67.84 -38.94
N SER A 152 46.15 66.87 -39.74
CA SER A 152 46.18 65.48 -39.27
C SER A 152 47.49 65.02 -38.61
N THR A 153 48.68 65.51 -38.94
CA THR A 153 49.90 64.73 -38.62
C THR A 153 50.38 64.71 -37.14
N ILE A 154 50.08 65.74 -36.33
CA ILE A 154 50.46 65.74 -34.89
C ILE A 154 49.34 65.18 -34.00
N LEU A 155 48.08 65.35 -34.41
CA LEU A 155 46.93 64.72 -33.76
C LEU A 155 46.87 63.23 -34.10
N GLU A 156 47.18 62.83 -35.34
CA GLU A 156 47.24 61.43 -35.77
C GLU A 156 48.22 60.63 -34.93
N THR A 157 49.43 61.11 -34.68
CA THR A 157 50.41 60.32 -33.89
C THR A 157 50.01 60.13 -32.43
N LYS A 158 49.34 61.13 -31.81
CA LYS A 158 48.74 60.99 -30.47
C LYS A 158 47.51 60.08 -30.50
N ASN A 159 46.65 60.22 -31.50
CA ASN A 159 45.46 59.40 -31.70
C ASN A 159 45.84 57.94 -32.03
N LEU A 160 46.92 57.70 -32.76
CA LEU A 160 47.45 56.39 -33.11
C LEU A 160 47.99 55.67 -31.87
N LYS A 161 48.72 56.39 -30.99
CA LYS A 161 49.17 55.86 -29.70
C LYS A 161 48.00 55.57 -28.77
N ALA A 162 47.01 56.47 -28.69
CA ALA A 162 45.80 56.24 -27.93
C ALA A 162 45.02 55.02 -28.45
N ALA A 163 44.84 54.91 -29.77
CA ALA A 163 44.23 53.76 -30.43
C ALA A 163 45.00 52.46 -30.18
N GLN A 164 46.33 52.47 -30.25
CA GLN A 164 47.15 51.29 -29.90
C GLN A 164 47.01 50.87 -28.44
N THR A 165 46.93 51.81 -27.49
CA THR A 165 46.68 51.48 -26.09
C THR A 165 45.28 50.93 -25.86
N GLN A 166 44.27 51.49 -26.55
CA GLN A 166 42.91 50.97 -26.55
C GLN A 166 42.84 49.57 -27.16
N MET A 167 43.48 49.32 -28.31
CA MET A 167 43.55 47.98 -28.93
C MET A 167 44.18 46.96 -27.98
N LYS A 168 45.32 47.27 -27.34
CA LYS A 168 45.93 46.37 -26.34
C LYS A 168 45.02 46.10 -25.15
N SER A 169 44.22 47.09 -24.73
CA SER A 169 43.23 46.90 -23.65
C SER A 169 42.07 46.01 -24.09
N LEU A 170 41.59 46.19 -25.33
CA LEU A 170 40.51 45.42 -25.93
C LEU A 170 40.95 43.98 -26.20
N GLU A 171 42.16 43.75 -26.71
CA GLU A 171 42.76 42.42 -26.86
C GLU A 171 42.85 41.68 -25.52
N LYS A 172 43.25 42.37 -24.45
CA LYS A 172 43.25 41.78 -23.10
C LYS A 172 41.85 41.44 -22.61
N LYS A 173 40.85 42.28 -22.90
CA LYS A 173 39.44 42.00 -22.56
C LYS A 173 38.89 40.84 -23.38
N LEU A 174 39.21 40.79 -24.68
CA LEU A 174 38.85 39.72 -25.60
C LEU A 174 39.40 38.38 -25.11
N LYS A 175 40.71 38.32 -24.82
CA LYS A 175 41.35 37.10 -24.31
C LYS A 175 40.74 36.62 -22.98
N LYS A 176 40.39 37.54 -22.08
CA LYS A 176 39.68 37.19 -20.83
C LYS A 176 38.26 36.67 -21.10
N ALA A 177 37.55 37.28 -22.05
CA ALA A 177 36.22 36.85 -22.44
C ALA A 177 36.25 35.46 -23.10
N GLU A 178 37.22 35.20 -23.97
CA GLU A 178 37.44 33.89 -24.61
C GLU A 178 37.74 32.80 -23.58
N GLN A 179 38.69 33.04 -22.66
CA GLN A 179 38.99 32.11 -21.57
C GLN A 179 37.76 31.82 -20.69
N LYS A 180 36.98 32.86 -20.36
CA LYS A 180 35.73 32.70 -19.62
C LYS A 180 34.72 31.87 -20.43
N ASN A 181 34.59 32.11 -21.72
CA ASN A 181 33.68 31.38 -22.59
C ASN A 181 34.07 29.89 -22.72
N GLU A 182 35.36 29.59 -22.87
CA GLU A 182 35.86 28.20 -22.85
C GLU A 182 35.57 27.51 -21.52
N SER A 183 35.80 28.18 -20.39
CA SER A 183 35.48 27.63 -19.07
C SER A 183 33.97 27.38 -18.87
N MET A 184 33.12 28.27 -19.39
CA MET A 184 31.66 28.11 -19.36
C MET A 184 31.19 26.97 -20.27
N LYS A 185 31.83 26.77 -21.42
CA LYS A 185 31.54 25.64 -22.31
C LYS A 185 31.93 24.31 -21.67
N ALA A 186 33.10 24.25 -21.03
CA ALA A 186 33.56 23.05 -20.34
C ALA A 186 32.63 22.67 -19.17
N THR A 187 32.26 23.64 -18.33
CA THR A 187 31.31 23.43 -17.22
C THR A 187 29.92 23.03 -17.73
N SER A 188 29.41 23.67 -18.78
CA SER A 188 28.13 23.29 -19.39
C SER A 188 28.14 21.85 -19.92
N LEU A 189 29.26 21.39 -20.50
CA LEU A 189 29.38 20.02 -20.98
C LEU A 189 29.40 19.02 -19.81
N GLN A 190 30.15 19.33 -18.75
CA GLN A 190 30.18 18.54 -17.52
C GLN A 190 28.81 18.45 -16.84
N ASP A 191 28.07 19.56 -16.79
CA ASP A 191 26.71 19.60 -16.23
C ASP A 191 25.75 18.75 -17.07
N LYS A 192 25.89 18.74 -18.40
CA LYS A 192 25.08 17.86 -19.26
C LYS A 192 25.37 16.38 -18.99
N GLU A 193 26.63 16.00 -18.85
CA GLU A 193 27.01 14.61 -18.56
C GLU A 193 26.53 14.15 -17.19
N THR A 194 26.68 14.98 -16.15
CA THR A 194 26.21 14.67 -14.80
C THR A 194 24.69 14.56 -14.76
N ASN A 195 23.97 15.44 -15.46
CA ASN A 195 22.52 15.41 -15.53
C ASN A 195 22.01 14.15 -16.26
N GLU A 196 22.67 13.72 -17.34
CA GLU A 196 22.35 12.45 -18.00
C GLU A 196 22.61 11.23 -17.10
N LYS A 197 23.69 11.23 -16.30
CA LYS A 197 23.95 10.18 -15.30
C LYS A 197 22.86 10.15 -14.23
N LEU A 198 22.50 11.29 -13.66
CA LEU A 198 21.44 11.41 -12.65
C LEU A 198 20.08 10.97 -13.19
N LYS A 199 19.73 11.32 -14.44
CA LYS A 199 18.50 10.84 -15.09
C LYS A 199 18.47 9.32 -15.23
N LYS A 200 19.60 8.68 -15.54
CA LYS A 200 19.69 7.21 -15.64
C LYS A 200 19.51 6.57 -14.26
N GLN A 201 20.24 7.05 -13.26
CA GLN A 201 20.11 6.59 -11.87
C GLN A 201 18.67 6.73 -11.37
N TRP A 202 18.06 7.90 -11.56
CA TRP A 202 16.67 8.12 -11.17
C TRP A 202 15.68 7.18 -11.86
N LYS A 203 15.90 6.85 -13.14
CA LYS A 203 15.07 5.86 -13.86
C LYS A 203 15.23 4.46 -13.30
N GLU A 204 16.43 4.07 -12.89
CA GLU A 204 16.72 2.76 -12.28
C GLU A 204 16.15 2.68 -10.86
N GLU A 205 16.34 3.70 -10.04
CA GLU A 205 15.71 3.84 -8.70
C GLU A 205 14.19 3.81 -8.79
N LYS A 206 13.60 4.52 -9.75
CA LYS A 206 12.15 4.48 -9.96
C LYS A 206 11.66 3.08 -10.35
N LYS A 207 12.42 2.34 -11.15
CA LYS A 207 12.07 0.95 -11.52
C LYS A 207 12.16 0.03 -10.31
N THR A 208 13.22 0.12 -9.52
CA THR A 208 13.41 -0.71 -8.32
C THR A 208 12.35 -0.43 -7.27
N LEU A 209 12.06 0.84 -6.98
CA LEU A 209 10.97 1.23 -6.06
C LEU A 209 9.60 0.72 -6.53
N ASN A 210 9.30 0.77 -7.83
CA ASN A 210 8.04 0.23 -8.34
C ASN A 210 7.94 -1.29 -8.19
N LEU A 211 9.06 -2.01 -8.37
CA LEU A 211 9.11 -3.46 -8.15
C LEU A 211 8.89 -3.78 -6.67
N GLU A 212 9.55 -3.07 -5.76
CA GLU A 212 9.40 -3.23 -4.32
C GLU A 212 7.97 -2.91 -3.86
N LEU A 213 7.37 -1.83 -4.37
CA LEU A 213 5.98 -1.48 -4.10
C LEU A 213 5.02 -2.60 -4.55
N HIS A 214 5.24 -3.17 -5.74
CA HIS A 214 4.43 -4.28 -6.21
C HIS A 214 4.62 -5.53 -5.32
N GLN A 215 5.84 -5.85 -4.92
CA GLN A 215 6.13 -6.96 -4.00
C GLN A 215 5.42 -6.78 -2.66
N LEU A 216 5.59 -5.62 -2.01
CA LEU A 216 4.91 -5.28 -0.75
C LEU A 216 3.39 -5.34 -0.88
N LYS A 217 2.82 -4.89 -2.00
CA LYS A 217 1.38 -4.98 -2.26
C LYS A 217 0.91 -6.45 -2.34
N THR A 218 1.69 -7.31 -2.98
CA THR A 218 1.37 -8.75 -3.05
C THR A 218 1.49 -9.43 -1.69
N GLU A 219 2.52 -9.11 -0.89
CA GLU A 219 2.68 -9.64 0.47
C GLU A 219 1.55 -9.19 1.39
N ASN A 220 1.18 -7.91 1.34
CA ASN A 220 0.06 -7.39 2.13
C ASN A 220 -1.26 -8.06 1.75
N GLY A 221 -1.47 -8.36 0.47
CA GLY A 221 -2.62 -9.15 0.00
C GLY A 221 -2.64 -10.57 0.57
N LYS A 222 -1.47 -11.24 0.63
CA LYS A 222 -1.34 -12.58 1.23
C LYS A 222 -1.61 -12.55 2.74
N LEU A 223 -1.03 -11.60 3.46
CA LEU A 223 -1.24 -11.43 4.90
C LEU A 223 -2.69 -11.13 5.24
N ALA A 224 -3.38 -10.31 4.43
CA ALA A 224 -4.81 -10.06 4.60
C ALA A 224 -5.65 -11.33 4.42
N ALA A 225 -5.32 -12.16 3.43
CA ALA A 225 -5.99 -13.44 3.21
C ALA A 225 -5.75 -14.43 4.36
N GLU A 226 -4.51 -14.51 4.85
CA GLU A 226 -4.14 -15.34 6.00
C GLU A 226 -4.86 -14.90 7.29
N THR A 227 -4.93 -13.59 7.54
CA THR A 227 -5.64 -13.03 8.69
C THR A 227 -7.14 -13.36 8.63
N SER A 228 -7.74 -13.28 7.44
CA SER A 228 -9.14 -13.66 7.23
C SER A 228 -9.38 -15.15 7.47
N ALA A 229 -8.47 -16.02 7.01
CA ALA A 229 -8.55 -17.46 7.26
C ALA A 229 -8.43 -17.79 8.75
N LEU A 230 -7.46 -17.19 9.44
CA LEU A 230 -7.26 -17.39 10.88
C LEU A 230 -8.46 -16.90 11.69
N ASN A 231 -9.10 -15.81 11.27
CA ASN A 231 -10.29 -15.31 11.94
C ASN A 231 -11.50 -16.26 11.77
N LYS A 232 -11.65 -16.90 10.59
CA LYS A 232 -12.66 -17.95 10.39
C LYS A 232 -12.39 -19.16 11.28
N GLU A 233 -11.13 -19.59 11.36
CA GLU A 233 -10.73 -20.70 12.22
C GLU A 233 -10.98 -20.40 13.72
N LYS A 234 -10.67 -19.17 14.15
CA LYS A 234 -11.00 -18.70 15.50
C LYS A 234 -12.51 -18.75 15.77
N GLN A 235 -13.34 -18.35 14.80
CA GLN A 235 -14.81 -18.43 14.95
C GLN A 235 -15.29 -19.87 15.04
N SER A 236 -14.74 -20.80 14.24
CA SER A 236 -15.10 -22.23 14.37
C SER A 236 -14.73 -22.78 15.74
N PHE A 237 -13.54 -22.48 16.25
CA PHE A 237 -13.13 -22.92 17.59
C PHE A 237 -14.03 -22.34 18.71
N LEU A 238 -14.47 -21.09 18.58
CA LEU A 238 -15.41 -20.51 19.54
C LEU A 238 -16.77 -21.23 19.52
N SER A 239 -17.26 -21.59 18.32
CA SER A 239 -18.51 -22.33 18.18
C SER A 239 -18.43 -23.75 18.74
N GLU A 240 -17.30 -24.43 18.53
CA GLU A 240 -17.03 -25.76 19.08
C GLU A 240 -16.88 -25.71 20.60
N LYS A 241 -16.21 -24.68 21.14
CA LYS A 241 -16.10 -24.48 22.59
C LYS A 241 -17.48 -24.32 23.23
N GLU A 242 -18.39 -23.59 22.59
CA GLU A 242 -19.75 -23.38 23.10
C GLU A 242 -20.59 -24.67 23.01
N SER A 243 -20.45 -25.46 21.93
CA SER A 243 -21.14 -26.75 21.84
C SER A 243 -20.64 -27.74 22.90
N LEU A 244 -19.33 -27.81 23.14
CA LEU A 244 -18.72 -28.61 24.19
C LEU A 244 -19.15 -28.18 25.60
N LYS A 245 -19.36 -26.88 25.81
CA LYS A 245 -19.89 -26.37 27.08
C LYS A 245 -21.31 -26.89 27.32
N LYS A 246 -22.17 -26.82 26.31
CA LYS A 246 -23.55 -27.34 26.38
C LYS A 246 -23.58 -28.84 26.64
N THR A 247 -22.74 -29.63 25.93
CA THR A 247 -22.69 -31.08 26.17
C THR A 247 -22.18 -31.42 27.58
N LYS A 248 -21.24 -30.65 28.11
CA LYS A 248 -20.80 -30.78 29.50
C LYS A 248 -21.93 -30.51 30.49
N GLU A 249 -22.71 -29.46 30.28
CA GLU A 249 -23.86 -29.11 31.13
C GLU A 249 -24.94 -30.20 31.08
N THR A 250 -25.26 -30.74 29.89
CA THR A 250 -26.22 -31.84 29.76
C THR A 250 -25.75 -33.11 30.46
N LEU A 251 -24.46 -33.48 30.31
CA LEU A 251 -23.89 -34.64 30.99
C LEU A 251 -23.87 -34.47 32.52
N GLN A 252 -23.67 -33.24 33.00
CA GLN A 252 -23.76 -32.94 34.43
C GLN A 252 -25.19 -33.16 34.96
N LEU A 253 -26.21 -32.68 34.24
CA LEU A 253 -27.60 -32.90 34.60
C LEU A 253 -27.97 -34.39 34.60
N GLU A 254 -27.57 -35.13 33.56
CA GLU A 254 -27.79 -36.58 33.48
C GLU A 254 -27.13 -37.32 34.66
N ASN A 255 -25.89 -36.97 35.00
CA ASN A 255 -25.18 -37.57 36.13
C ASN A 255 -25.86 -37.27 37.48
N THR A 256 -26.39 -36.05 37.66
CA THR A 256 -27.19 -35.74 38.85
C THR A 256 -28.50 -36.55 38.91
N SER A 257 -29.17 -36.74 37.77
CA SER A 257 -30.38 -37.57 37.69
C SER A 257 -30.08 -39.03 38.03
N LEU A 258 -29.03 -39.61 37.45
CA LEU A 258 -28.61 -40.98 37.72
C LEU A 258 -28.21 -41.18 39.19
N LYS A 259 -27.53 -40.21 39.80
CA LYS A 259 -27.23 -40.26 41.25
C LYS A 259 -28.50 -40.32 42.09
N ASN A 260 -29.49 -39.49 41.78
CA ASN A 260 -30.77 -39.49 42.49
C ASN A 260 -31.50 -40.82 42.32
N GLU A 261 -31.50 -41.41 41.11
CA GLU A 261 -32.11 -42.71 40.84
C GLU A 261 -31.41 -43.85 41.61
N VAL A 262 -30.07 -43.86 41.64
CA VAL A 262 -29.30 -44.81 42.44
C VAL A 262 -29.61 -44.68 43.92
N GLU A 263 -29.79 -43.46 44.43
CA GLU A 263 -30.14 -43.22 45.83
C GLU A 263 -31.57 -43.68 46.16
N GLN A 264 -32.53 -43.46 45.25
CA GLN A 264 -33.88 -44.01 45.38
C GLN A 264 -33.87 -45.55 45.39
N LEU A 265 -33.16 -46.19 44.46
CA LEU A 265 -33.02 -47.65 44.41
C LEU A 265 -32.34 -48.19 45.67
N LYS A 266 -31.36 -47.47 46.23
CA LYS A 266 -30.72 -47.85 47.49
C LYS A 266 -31.69 -47.78 48.68
N ASN A 267 -32.58 -46.80 48.70
CA ASN A 267 -33.60 -46.67 49.75
C ASN A 267 -34.66 -47.77 49.62
N THR A 268 -35.16 -48.06 48.41
CA THR A 268 -36.10 -49.15 48.20
C THR A 268 -35.49 -50.51 48.54
N LEU A 269 -34.20 -50.74 48.22
CA LEU A 269 -33.49 -51.95 48.63
C LEU A 269 -33.48 -52.10 50.15
N LYS A 270 -33.16 -51.04 50.91
CA LYS A 270 -33.18 -51.06 52.38
C LYS A 270 -34.56 -51.37 52.94
N GLU A 271 -35.62 -50.79 52.37
CA GLU A 271 -37.00 -51.08 52.77
C GLU A 271 -37.35 -52.56 52.53
N LYS A 272 -36.95 -53.11 51.38
CA LYS A 272 -37.14 -54.53 51.07
C LYS A 272 -36.33 -55.43 52.00
N ASP A 273 -35.09 -55.08 52.33
CA ASP A 273 -34.27 -55.84 53.29
C ASP A 273 -34.87 -55.82 54.71
N ALA A 274 -35.43 -54.68 55.13
CA ALA A 274 -36.15 -54.58 56.40
C ALA A 274 -37.43 -55.44 56.40
N GLU A 275 -38.17 -55.44 55.30
CA GLU A 275 -39.36 -56.29 55.15
C GLU A 275 -39.01 -57.78 55.11
N ILE A 276 -37.95 -58.18 54.40
CA ILE A 276 -37.40 -59.55 54.41
C ILE A 276 -37.03 -59.94 55.84
N SER A 277 -36.36 -59.06 56.58
CA SER A 277 -35.98 -59.31 57.98
C SER A 277 -37.21 -59.48 58.89
N ARG A 278 -38.24 -58.65 58.70
CA ARG A 278 -39.51 -58.74 59.42
C ARG A 278 -40.26 -60.04 59.12
N LEU A 279 -40.37 -60.41 57.84
CA LEU A 279 -40.98 -61.66 57.41
C LEU A 279 -40.20 -62.87 57.92
N HIS A 280 -38.87 -62.83 57.88
CA HIS A 280 -38.02 -63.88 58.40
C HIS A 280 -38.21 -64.08 59.91
N ALA A 281 -38.27 -62.99 60.69
CA ALA A 281 -38.60 -63.05 62.12
C ALA A 281 -39.98 -63.68 62.36
N LEU A 282 -40.99 -63.31 61.57
CA LEU A 282 -42.33 -63.88 61.66
C LEU A 282 -42.35 -65.38 61.33
N CYS A 283 -41.64 -65.81 60.28
CA CYS A 283 -41.47 -67.22 59.95
C CYS A 283 -40.80 -68.00 61.09
N LEU A 284 -39.76 -67.45 61.73
CA LEU A 284 -39.11 -68.07 62.89
C LEU A 284 -40.07 -68.18 64.09
N HIS A 285 -40.90 -67.17 64.34
CA HIS A 285 -41.93 -67.23 65.39
C HIS A 285 -42.99 -68.29 65.11
N LEU A 286 -43.49 -68.37 63.88
CA LEU A 286 -44.45 -69.41 63.46
C LEU A 286 -43.83 -70.81 63.56
N ARG A 287 -42.56 -70.98 63.16
CA ARG A 287 -41.81 -72.24 63.31
C ARG A 287 -41.66 -72.65 64.79
N LYS A 288 -41.50 -71.69 65.70
CA LYS A 288 -41.43 -71.96 67.15
C LYS A 288 -42.80 -72.23 67.78
N ALA A 289 -43.87 -71.63 67.26
CA ALA A 289 -45.24 -71.82 67.75
C ALA A 289 -45.88 -73.13 67.25
N GLY A 290 -45.49 -73.60 66.05
CA GLY A 290 -45.84 -74.92 65.54
C GLY A 290 -44.83 -75.96 66.02
N ASN A 291 -45.17 -76.73 67.05
CA ASN A 291 -44.40 -77.90 67.47
C ASN A 291 -44.41 -78.96 66.35
N GLN A 292 -43.46 -78.90 65.42
CA GLN A 292 -43.05 -80.01 64.56
C GLN A 292 -41.55 -79.88 64.20
N PRO A 293 -40.72 -80.90 64.47
CA PRO A 293 -39.39 -80.98 63.92
C PRO A 293 -39.52 -81.44 62.47
N LEU A 294 -39.10 -80.59 61.53
CA LEU A 294 -38.75 -81.04 60.18
C LEU A 294 -37.31 -80.63 59.94
N GLU A 295 -36.59 -81.67 59.54
CA GLU A 295 -35.16 -81.83 59.42
C GLU A 295 -34.52 -80.80 58.51
N GLU A 296 -33.25 -80.59 58.80
CA GLU A 296 -32.26 -80.00 57.93
C GLU A 296 -32.32 -80.63 56.53
N GLN A 297 -32.51 -79.80 55.51
CA GLN A 297 -31.92 -80.06 54.21
C GLN A 297 -31.22 -78.79 53.74
N ASN A 298 -29.90 -78.88 53.72
CA ASN A 298 -29.06 -78.19 52.75
C ASN A 298 -29.67 -78.39 51.35
N ASP A 299 -29.77 -77.35 50.55
CA ASP A 299 -28.90 -77.21 49.39
C ASP A 299 -29.25 -75.97 48.56
N GLU A 300 -28.20 -75.21 48.30
CA GLU A 300 -27.90 -74.50 47.06
C GLU A 300 -29.06 -74.08 46.15
N MET A 301 -29.35 -72.78 46.14
CA MET A 301 -29.95 -72.12 44.98
C MET A 301 -29.33 -70.74 44.75
N LYS A 302 -28.03 -70.75 44.41
CA LYS A 302 -27.41 -69.69 43.60
C LYS A 302 -27.35 -70.18 42.15
N SER A 303 -28.44 -69.96 41.43
CA SER A 303 -28.49 -70.15 40.00
C SER A 303 -27.96 -68.93 39.26
N GLN A 304 -26.95 -69.21 38.43
CA GLN A 304 -26.77 -68.69 37.08
C GLN A 304 -26.20 -67.27 36.90
N SER A 305 -24.90 -67.24 36.60
CA SER A 305 -24.45 -66.67 35.34
C SER A 305 -23.12 -67.27 34.88
N LYS A 306 -23.27 -68.20 33.93
CA LYS A 306 -22.45 -68.44 32.73
C LYS A 306 -20.97 -68.84 32.91
N THR A 307 -20.79 -70.14 32.79
CA THR A 307 -19.75 -70.79 31.97
C THR A 307 -19.29 -69.97 30.75
N LYS A 308 -17.96 -69.81 30.62
CA LYS A 308 -17.20 -70.39 29.50
C LYS A 308 -15.69 -70.27 29.77
N ILE A 309 -15.11 -71.40 30.13
CA ILE A 309 -13.70 -71.68 29.92
C ILE A 309 -13.52 -71.82 28.41
N HIS A 310 -12.75 -70.92 27.78
CA HIS A 310 -12.05 -71.20 26.53
C HIS A 310 -10.55 -71.03 26.79
N SER A 311 -9.87 -72.14 26.62
CA SER A 311 -8.42 -72.32 26.67
C SER A 311 -7.76 -71.66 25.46
N GLY A 312 -6.73 -70.84 25.73
CA GLY A 312 -5.82 -70.25 24.74
C GLY A 312 -5.90 -68.72 24.75
N LYS A 313 -5.00 -68.05 25.50
CA LYS A 313 -4.89 -66.58 25.44
C LYS A 313 -4.30 -66.18 24.09
N THR A 314 -5.07 -65.47 23.26
CA THR A 314 -4.59 -64.91 21.99
C THR A 314 -3.52 -63.85 22.27
N LYS A 315 -2.37 -63.95 21.60
CA LYS A 315 -1.28 -62.97 21.71
C LYS A 315 -1.53 -61.78 20.79
N ILE A 316 -1.63 -60.58 21.35
CA ILE A 316 -2.01 -59.36 20.62
C ILE A 316 -0.98 -58.26 20.85
N ALA A 317 -0.50 -57.65 19.76
CA ALA A 317 0.32 -56.45 19.82
C ALA A 317 -0.57 -55.21 19.74
N ILE A 318 -0.53 -54.35 20.76
CA ILE A 318 -1.22 -53.06 20.78
C ILE A 318 -0.22 -51.97 20.43
N VAL A 319 -0.47 -51.23 19.34
CA VAL A 319 0.35 -50.09 18.95
C VAL A 319 -0.29 -48.78 19.38
N GLY A 320 0.48 -48.01 20.17
CA GLY A 320 0.05 -46.82 20.88
C GLY A 320 -0.27 -47.18 22.33
N ASN A 321 0.37 -46.49 23.28
CA ASN A 321 0.17 -46.78 24.70
C ASN A 321 -1.20 -46.23 25.18
N PRO A 322 -2.14 -47.09 25.63
CA PRO A 322 -3.45 -46.65 26.11
C PRO A 322 -3.39 -45.93 27.48
N LYS A 323 -2.23 -45.95 28.17
CA LYS A 323 -1.96 -45.32 29.49
C LYS A 323 -2.95 -45.68 30.62
N ASN A 324 -3.73 -46.73 30.46
CA ASN A 324 -4.77 -47.14 31.41
C ASN A 324 -4.56 -48.59 31.86
N THR A 325 -4.46 -48.79 33.17
CA THR A 325 -4.19 -50.10 33.82
C THR A 325 -5.31 -51.12 33.63
N LYS A 326 -6.52 -50.69 33.27
CA LYS A 326 -7.67 -51.58 33.00
C LYS A 326 -7.47 -52.49 31.78
N VAL A 327 -6.74 -52.00 30.77
CA VAL A 327 -6.45 -52.78 29.54
C VAL A 327 -5.54 -53.96 29.85
N ASN A 328 -4.63 -53.80 30.82
CA ASN A 328 -3.67 -54.83 31.23
C ASN A 328 -4.27 -55.91 32.16
N GLN A 329 -5.51 -55.73 32.63
CA GLN A 329 -6.17 -56.62 33.59
C GLN A 329 -7.16 -57.61 32.94
N ASN A 330 -7.35 -57.54 31.62
CA ASN A 330 -8.21 -58.49 30.90
C ASN A 330 -7.54 -59.87 30.80
N GLY A 331 -8.17 -60.89 31.39
CA GLY A 331 -7.62 -62.24 31.51
C GLY A 331 -7.58 -63.07 30.21
N ASP A 332 -8.29 -62.60 29.17
CA ASP A 332 -8.55 -63.35 27.94
C ASP A 332 -7.49 -63.13 26.84
N TYR A 333 -6.65 -62.09 26.95
CA TYR A 333 -5.64 -61.73 25.95
C TYR A 333 -4.24 -61.60 26.57
N ASP A 334 -3.20 -61.98 25.83
CA ASP A 334 -1.80 -61.73 26.19
C ASP A 334 -1.32 -60.50 25.40
N LEU A 335 -1.25 -59.35 26.08
CA LEU A 335 -1.08 -58.03 25.44
C LEU A 335 0.37 -57.56 25.49
N VAL A 336 0.93 -57.25 24.31
CA VAL A 336 2.24 -56.62 24.16
C VAL A 336 2.04 -55.18 23.69
N ILE A 337 2.38 -54.21 24.56
CA ILE A 337 2.22 -52.78 24.25
C ILE A 337 3.46 -52.25 23.57
N VAL A 338 3.27 -51.61 22.41
CA VAL A 338 4.30 -50.98 21.60
C VAL A 338 4.09 -49.48 21.58
N ASP A 339 5.08 -48.70 22.01
CA ASP A 339 5.01 -47.25 21.89
C ASP A 339 5.15 -46.83 20.42
N ALA A 340 4.48 -45.73 20.05
CA ALA A 340 4.47 -45.20 18.70
C ALA A 340 5.87 -44.86 18.16
N ASN A 341 6.82 -44.55 19.05
CA ASN A 341 8.21 -44.25 18.71
C ASN A 341 9.08 -45.52 18.52
N GLU A 342 8.61 -46.67 19.00
CA GLU A 342 9.34 -47.94 18.93
C GLU A 342 8.86 -48.83 17.77
N VAL A 343 7.79 -48.42 17.08
CA VAL A 343 7.20 -49.14 15.95
C VAL A 343 8.24 -49.53 14.90
N GLU A 344 9.14 -48.60 14.53
CA GLU A 344 10.15 -48.89 13.51
C GLU A 344 11.15 -49.95 13.99
N ASN A 345 11.60 -49.88 15.24
CA ASN A 345 12.53 -50.86 15.79
C ASN A 345 11.86 -52.24 15.93
N GLN A 346 10.61 -52.28 16.38
CA GLN A 346 9.89 -53.53 16.63
C GLN A 346 9.43 -54.25 15.35
N ILE A 347 9.27 -53.51 14.24
CA ILE A 347 9.12 -54.10 12.89
C ILE A 347 10.39 -54.88 12.51
N HIS A 348 11.57 -54.31 12.71
CA HIS A 348 12.85 -54.98 12.41
C HIS A 348 13.16 -56.14 13.38
N THR A 349 12.57 -56.12 14.58
CA THR A 349 12.77 -57.17 15.60
C THR A 349 11.81 -58.36 15.40
N GLY A 350 10.88 -58.30 14.43
CA GLY A 350 9.95 -59.39 14.12
C GLY A 350 8.87 -59.64 15.19
N LEU A 351 8.66 -58.71 16.13
CA LEU A 351 7.70 -58.89 17.23
C LEU A 351 6.26 -59.06 16.72
N PHE A 352 5.89 -58.27 15.72
CA PHE A 352 4.57 -58.32 15.08
C PHE A 352 4.34 -59.60 14.28
N GLU A 353 5.40 -60.36 13.94
CA GLU A 353 5.29 -61.65 13.28
C GLU A 353 4.86 -62.76 14.26
N GLN A 354 5.24 -62.62 15.53
CA GLN A 354 4.96 -63.56 16.62
C GLN A 354 3.56 -63.39 17.27
N THR A 355 2.84 -62.33 16.91
CA THR A 355 1.48 -62.06 17.40
C THR A 355 0.40 -62.48 16.41
N GLU A 356 -0.74 -62.94 16.94
CA GLU A 356 -1.89 -63.40 16.17
C GLU A 356 -2.73 -62.24 15.65
N GLN A 357 -2.80 -61.13 16.39
CA GLN A 357 -3.52 -59.91 16.00
C GLN A 357 -2.71 -58.64 16.32
N ILE A 358 -2.94 -57.59 15.52
CA ILE A 358 -2.34 -56.27 15.75
C ILE A 358 -3.48 -55.26 15.93
N TRP A 359 -3.49 -54.57 17.06
CA TRP A 359 -4.48 -53.54 17.38
C TRP A 359 -3.83 -52.16 17.31
N LEU A 360 -4.30 -51.33 16.39
CA LEU A 360 -3.76 -50.00 16.13
C LEU A 360 -4.65 -48.92 16.74
N LEU A 361 -4.10 -48.18 17.71
CA LEU A 361 -4.78 -47.03 18.32
C LEU A 361 -4.49 -45.78 17.49
N THR A 362 -5.39 -45.40 16.60
CA THR A 362 -5.16 -44.30 15.65
C THR A 362 -5.11 -42.94 16.34
N TYR A 363 -5.80 -42.77 17.47
CA TYR A 363 -5.76 -41.55 18.29
C TYR A 363 -4.47 -41.37 19.11
N ARG A 364 -3.63 -42.40 19.22
CA ARG A 364 -2.34 -42.35 19.96
C ARG A 364 -1.11 -42.62 19.11
N THR A 365 -1.31 -42.97 17.83
CA THR A 365 -0.21 -43.32 16.92
C THR A 365 -0.11 -42.26 15.82
N PRO A 366 1.03 -41.61 15.59
CA PRO A 366 1.20 -40.65 14.51
C PRO A 366 0.95 -41.27 13.13
N ILE A 367 0.42 -40.48 12.18
CA ILE A 367 0.02 -40.92 10.83
C ILE A 367 1.16 -41.64 10.08
N LYS A 368 2.41 -41.22 10.28
CA LYS A 368 3.59 -41.87 9.66
C LYS A 368 3.75 -43.32 10.14
N ALA A 369 3.62 -43.57 11.44
CA ALA A 369 3.70 -44.91 12.02
C ALA A 369 2.50 -45.79 11.63
N GLN A 370 1.29 -45.20 11.56
CA GLN A 370 0.10 -45.91 11.08
C GLN A 370 0.27 -46.41 9.64
N ARG A 371 0.76 -45.55 8.73
CA ARG A 371 1.00 -45.94 7.32
C ARG A 371 2.03 -47.04 7.20
N ARG A 372 3.08 -47.04 8.04
CA ARG A 372 4.12 -48.07 8.04
C ARG A 372 3.58 -49.43 8.47
N ILE A 373 2.78 -49.50 9.54
CA ILE A 373 2.18 -50.76 10.01
C ILE A 373 1.20 -51.31 8.97
N LYS A 374 0.35 -50.44 8.40
CA LYS A 374 -0.60 -50.81 7.33
C LYS A 374 0.10 -51.34 6.08
N SER A 375 1.26 -50.79 5.74
CA SER A 375 2.06 -51.23 4.59
C SER A 375 2.86 -52.50 4.87
N ALA A 376 3.26 -52.75 6.12
CA ALA A 376 4.10 -53.89 6.49
C ALA A 376 3.28 -55.16 6.81
N TYR A 377 2.04 -55.01 7.28
CA TYR A 377 1.20 -56.12 7.75
C TYR A 377 -0.24 -56.05 7.21
N SER A 378 -0.39 -55.83 5.91
CA SER A 378 -1.70 -55.79 5.22
C SER A 378 -2.48 -57.11 5.29
N ASP A 379 -1.76 -58.22 5.45
CA ASP A 379 -2.32 -59.58 5.33
C ASP A 379 -2.64 -60.21 6.70
N LYS A 380 -2.27 -59.55 7.81
CA LYS A 380 -2.63 -59.95 9.18
C LYS A 380 -3.92 -59.27 9.62
N THR A 381 -4.60 -59.81 10.65
CA THR A 381 -5.83 -59.23 11.22
C THR A 381 -5.54 -57.92 11.97
N LEU A 382 -5.33 -56.85 11.22
CA LEU A 382 -5.14 -55.50 11.72
C LEU A 382 -6.50 -54.92 12.11
N ARG A 383 -6.66 -54.53 13.37
CA ARG A 383 -7.86 -53.85 13.88
C ARG A 383 -7.54 -52.43 14.28
N GLU A 384 -8.36 -51.48 13.85
CA GLU A 384 -8.16 -50.06 14.10
C GLU A 384 -9.18 -49.55 15.11
N PHE A 385 -8.69 -48.80 16.10
CA PHE A 385 -9.53 -48.17 17.12
C PHE A 385 -9.34 -46.67 17.07
N ALA A 386 -10.42 -45.96 16.74
CA ALA A 386 -10.45 -44.50 16.67
C ALA A 386 -10.49 -43.87 18.06
N THR A 387 -11.06 -44.56 19.04
CA THR A 387 -11.14 -44.07 20.42
C THR A 387 -10.81 -45.18 21.45
N PHE A 388 -10.53 -44.78 22.70
CA PHE A 388 -10.37 -45.71 23.80
C PHE A 388 -11.66 -46.47 24.12
N VAL A 389 -12.82 -45.81 23.96
CA VAL A 389 -14.14 -46.41 24.20
C VAL A 389 -14.41 -47.55 23.23
N ASP A 390 -13.96 -47.42 21.98
CA ASP A 390 -14.08 -48.49 20.98
C ASP A 390 -13.26 -49.73 21.37
N LEU A 391 -12.05 -49.52 21.88
CA LEU A 391 -11.17 -50.58 22.38
C LEU A 391 -11.78 -51.28 23.61
N GLU A 392 -12.28 -50.50 24.58
CA GLU A 392 -12.89 -51.03 25.81
C GLU A 392 -14.18 -51.83 25.50
N ASN A 393 -15.04 -51.30 24.64
CA ASN A 393 -16.23 -52.01 24.18
C ASN A 393 -15.90 -53.29 23.42
N PHE A 394 -14.82 -53.29 22.65
CA PHE A 394 -14.37 -54.47 21.91
C PHE A 394 -13.86 -55.56 22.86
N MET A 395 -13.04 -55.19 23.85
CA MET A 395 -12.56 -56.13 24.86
C MET A 395 -13.66 -56.67 25.78
N LEU A 396 -14.70 -55.87 26.09
CA LEU A 396 -15.84 -56.30 26.91
C LEU A 396 -16.84 -57.18 26.15
N LYS A 397 -16.89 -57.06 24.82
CA LYS A 397 -17.83 -57.81 23.98
C LYS A 397 -17.33 -59.20 23.60
N GLY A 398 -16.01 -59.45 23.66
CA GLY A 398 -15.38 -60.76 23.43
C GLY A 398 -15.74 -61.38 22.09
#